data_AF-A0A660Y9P3-F1
#
_entry.id   AF-A0A660Y9P3-F1
#
_cell.length_a   1.000
_cell.length_b   1.000
_cell.length_c   1.000
_cell.angle_alpha   90.00
_cell.angle_beta   90.00
_cell.angle_gamma   90.00
#
_symmetry.space_group_name_H-M   'P 1'
#
loop_
_entity.id
_entity.type
_entity.pdbx_description
1 polymer ?
#
loop_
_entity_poly.entity_id
_entity_poly.type
_entity_poly.pdbx_seq_one_letter_code
_entity_poly.pdbx_strand_id
1 'polypeptide(L)' 'GSYNPIAPVGRQNIDSISSPSSTVTVGSSGVMVMCLSCHRAHGSPYPDMLRWNYLNTCEAGQSNANCGCFICHTSKN' A
#
# COMPACT_ATOMS: atom_id res chain seq x y z
N GLY A 1 -9.73 -7.06 2.26
CA GLY A 1 -9.69 -6.70 0.83
C GLY A 1 -8.82 -7.68 0.06
N SER A 2 -8.78 -7.53 -1.27
CA SER A 2 -7.89 -8.30 -2.14
C SER A 2 -6.47 -7.71 -2.14
N TYR A 3 -5.46 -8.57 -2.22
CA TYR A 3 -4.06 -8.16 -2.33
C TYR A 3 -3.79 -7.44 -3.66
N ASN A 4 -3.09 -6.31 -3.59
CA ASN A 4 -2.66 -5.55 -4.76
C ASN A 4 -1.14 -5.68 -4.94
N PRO A 5 -0.65 -6.36 -6.00
CA PRO A 5 0.78 -6.52 -6.24
C PRO A 5 1.49 -5.20 -6.59
N ILE A 6 0.76 -4.16 -7.03
CA ILE A 6 1.33 -2.84 -7.29
C ILE A 6 1.57 -2.07 -5.99
N ALA A 7 0.85 -2.37 -4.92
CA ALA A 7 0.98 -1.72 -3.61
C ALA A 7 1.08 -2.81 -2.51
N PRO A 8 2.26 -3.45 -2.37
CA PRO A 8 2.43 -4.54 -1.42
C PRO A 8 2.31 -4.04 0.02
N VAL A 9 1.80 -4.88 0.90
CA VAL A 9 1.67 -4.60 2.34
C VAL A 9 2.52 -5.56 3.15
N GLY A 10 2.98 -5.11 4.31
CA GLY A 10 3.70 -5.92 5.28
C GLY A 10 2.75 -6.74 6.16
N ARG A 11 3.34 -7.62 6.96
CA ARG A 11 2.63 -8.43 7.95
C ARG A 11 3.31 -8.28 9.30
N GLN A 12 2.53 -8.00 10.33
CA GLN A 12 3.06 -7.73 11.67
C GLN A 12 3.57 -9.00 12.37
N ASN A 13 2.92 -10.15 12.13
CA ASN A 13 3.35 -11.46 12.60
C ASN A 13 3.57 -12.38 11.40
N ILE A 14 4.72 -13.04 11.35
CA ILE A 14 5.10 -13.97 10.27
C ILE A 14 5.19 -15.43 10.74
N ASP A 15 5.13 -15.68 12.05
CA ASP A 15 5.36 -16.99 12.67
C ASP A 15 4.25 -18.00 12.29
N SER A 16 3.04 -17.51 12.03
CA SER A 16 1.89 -18.31 11.61
C SER A 16 1.67 -18.37 10.10
N ILE A 17 2.61 -17.84 9.30
CA ILE A 17 2.47 -17.72 7.85
C ILE A 17 3.25 -18.83 7.14
N SER A 18 2.53 -19.87 6.74
CA SER A 18 3.09 -20.98 5.97
C SER A 18 3.05 -20.75 4.46
N SER A 19 2.32 -19.74 3.97
CA SER A 19 2.15 -19.46 2.54
C SER A 19 1.73 -18.02 2.27
N PRO A 20 2.02 -17.48 1.06
CA PRO A 20 1.46 -16.19 0.63
C PRO A 20 -0.06 -16.21 0.68
N SER A 21 -0.66 -15.09 1.06
CA SER A 21 -2.12 -14.92 1.11
C SER A 21 -2.56 -13.76 0.23
N SER A 22 -3.60 -13.99 -0.56
CA SER A 22 -4.26 -13.00 -1.42
C SER A 22 -5.23 -12.10 -0.64
N THR A 23 -5.42 -12.36 0.66
CA THR A 23 -6.33 -11.62 1.52
C THR A 23 -5.58 -10.64 2.40
N VAL A 24 -6.09 -9.40 2.43
CA VAL A 24 -5.58 -8.27 3.20
C VAL A 24 -6.59 -7.95 4.30
N THR A 25 -6.23 -8.22 5.56
CA THR A 25 -7.07 -7.93 6.74
C THR A 25 -6.40 -6.85 7.59
N VAL A 26 -7.04 -5.70 7.76
CA VAL A 26 -6.55 -4.56 8.55
C VAL A 26 -6.95 -4.76 10.02
N GLY A 27 -6.04 -4.55 10.98
CA GLY A 27 -6.32 -4.67 12.42
C GLY A 27 -5.22 -5.39 13.21
N SER A 28 -5.51 -5.73 14.47
CA SER A 28 -4.53 -6.08 15.53
C SER A 28 -3.63 -7.31 15.30
N SER A 29 -3.87 -8.09 14.24
CA SER A 29 -3.03 -9.21 13.80
C SER A 29 -2.82 -9.20 12.28
N GLY A 30 -2.97 -8.02 11.68
CA GLY A 30 -3.24 -7.84 10.27
C GLY A 30 -2.03 -7.47 9.42
N VAL A 31 -2.34 -7.07 8.20
CA VAL A 31 -1.42 -6.41 7.29
C VAL A 31 -1.16 -4.97 7.71
N MET A 32 0.05 -4.49 7.46
CA MET A 32 0.46 -3.11 7.75
C MET A 32 1.06 -2.43 6.52
N VAL A 33 0.98 -1.11 6.47
CA VAL A 33 1.71 -0.32 5.47
C VAL A 33 3.21 -0.40 5.80
N MET A 34 4.04 -0.57 4.77
CA MET A 34 5.50 -0.51 4.86
C MET A 34 6.06 0.50 3.85
N CYS A 35 7.37 0.74 3.89
CA CYS A 35 8.05 1.64 2.92
C CYS A 35 7.69 1.29 1.46
N LEU A 36 7.73 0.00 1.12
CA LEU A 36 7.44 -0.47 -0.24
C LEU A 36 5.95 -0.43 -0.62
N SER A 37 5.06 -0.13 0.30
CA SER A 37 3.65 0.09 -0.01
C SER A 37 3.45 1.35 -0.86
N CYS A 38 4.28 2.38 -0.63
CA CYS A 38 4.24 3.64 -1.37
C CYS A 38 5.46 3.85 -2.27
N HIS A 39 6.62 3.28 -1.93
CA HIS A 39 7.86 3.44 -2.68
C HIS A 39 8.21 2.22 -3.53
N ARG A 40 8.98 2.44 -4.60
CA ARG A 40 9.61 1.42 -5.43
C ARG A 40 11.07 1.24 -5.03
N ALA A 41 11.56 0.00 -5.06
CA ALA A 41 12.91 -0.33 -4.61
C ALA A 41 14.03 0.13 -5.57
N HIS A 42 13.81 0.05 -6.89
CA HIS A 42 14.83 0.30 -7.91
C HIS A 42 14.67 1.64 -8.64
N GLY A 43 13.82 2.53 -8.14
CA GLY A 43 13.51 3.81 -8.76
C GLY A 43 12.10 3.91 -9.34
N SER A 44 11.72 5.15 -9.64
CA SER A 44 10.41 5.53 -10.15
C SER A 44 10.53 6.78 -11.01
N PRO A 45 9.64 7.00 -12.00
CA PRO A 45 9.49 8.29 -12.67
C PRO A 45 8.99 9.41 -11.74
N TYR A 46 8.59 9.10 -10.51
CA TYR A 46 8.08 10.06 -9.54
C TYR A 46 9.13 10.38 -8.47
N PRO A 47 9.13 11.61 -7.93
CA PRO A 47 10.01 12.00 -6.83
C PRO A 47 9.97 11.01 -5.66
N ASP A 48 11.08 10.92 -4.94
CA ASP A 48 11.24 10.05 -3.76
C ASP A 48 10.97 8.56 -4.04
N MET A 49 11.07 8.13 -5.30
CA MET A 49 10.75 6.77 -5.72
C MET A 49 9.30 6.35 -5.46
N LEU A 50 8.36 7.29 -5.40
CA LEU A 50 6.94 7.01 -5.14
C LEU A 50 6.32 6.15 -6.24
N ARG A 51 5.25 5.40 -5.95
CA ARG A 51 4.55 4.56 -6.94
C ARG A 51 3.62 5.32 -7.87
N TRP A 52 3.19 6.51 -7.48
CA TRP A 52 2.22 7.32 -8.20
C TRP A 52 2.64 8.79 -8.27
N ASN A 53 2.04 9.51 -9.21
CA ASN A 53 2.28 10.94 -9.38
C ASN A 53 1.46 11.77 -8.39
N TYR A 54 2.04 12.00 -7.21
CA TYR A 54 1.45 12.85 -6.17
C TYR A 54 1.43 14.35 -6.51
N LEU A 55 2.16 14.78 -7.54
CA LEU A 55 2.19 16.18 -7.97
C LEU A 55 1.02 16.57 -8.86
N ASN A 56 0.44 15.63 -9.62
CA ASN A 56 -0.61 15.94 -10.60
C ASN A 56 -1.87 15.08 -10.52
N THR A 57 -1.76 13.77 -10.26
CA THR A 57 -2.91 12.84 -10.40
C THR A 57 -3.38 12.22 -9.09
N CYS A 58 -2.51 12.17 -8.09
CA CYS A 58 -2.73 11.49 -6.81
C CYS A 58 -2.52 12.47 -5.67
N GLU A 59 -3.14 13.65 -5.79
CA GLU A 59 -2.99 14.74 -4.84
C GLU A 59 -3.35 14.30 -3.42
N ALA A 60 -2.46 14.55 -2.47
CA ALA A 60 -2.66 14.16 -1.09
C ALA A 60 -3.89 14.88 -0.50
N GLY A 61 -4.76 14.13 0.18
CA GLY A 61 -6.00 14.67 0.74
C GLY A 61 -7.21 14.61 -0.20
N GLN A 62 -7.02 14.29 -1.48
CA GLN A 62 -8.11 14.02 -2.42
C GLN A 62 -8.35 12.52 -2.55
N SER A 63 -9.61 12.10 -2.47
CA SER A 63 -9.99 10.68 -2.58
C SER A 63 -9.81 10.20 -4.03
N ASN A 64 -8.95 9.20 -4.24
CA ASN A 64 -8.76 8.55 -5.53
C ASN A 64 -8.47 7.05 -5.34
N ALA A 65 -9.46 6.20 -5.61
CA ALA A 65 -9.34 4.75 -5.40
C ALA A 65 -8.25 4.07 -6.26
N ASN A 66 -7.78 4.75 -7.32
CA ASN A 66 -6.83 4.19 -8.27
C ASN A 66 -5.36 4.47 -7.89
N CYS A 67 -5.09 5.36 -6.93
CA CYS A 67 -3.72 5.69 -6.57
C CYS A 67 -3.55 6.36 -5.21
N GLY A 68 -2.30 6.49 -4.80
CA GLY A 68 -1.92 7.17 -3.58
C GLY A 68 -2.35 6.42 -2.33
N CYS A 69 -2.63 7.16 -1.25
CA CYS A 69 -3.00 6.59 0.04
C CYS A 69 -4.30 5.75 -0.04
N PHE A 70 -5.22 6.16 -0.92
CA PHE A 70 -6.55 5.56 -1.02
C PHE A 70 -6.57 4.20 -1.72
N ILE A 71 -5.44 3.75 -2.27
CA ILE A 71 -5.33 2.38 -2.78
C ILE A 71 -5.38 1.33 -1.65
N CYS A 72 -5.02 1.72 -0.43
CA CYS A 72 -5.06 0.88 0.76
C CYS A 72 -5.98 1.44 1.86
N HIS A 73 -6.16 2.77 1.93
CA HIS A 73 -7.03 3.42 2.91
C HIS A 73 -8.40 3.74 2.31
N THR A 74 -9.42 2.96 2.63
CA THR A 74 -10.80 3.17 2.17
C THR A 74 -11.65 4.01 3.14
N SER A 75 -11.11 4.32 4.32
CA SER A 75 -11.77 5.12 5.37
C SER A 75 -10.72 5.75 6.28
N LYS A 76 -10.96 6.98 6.74
CA LYS A 76 -10.16 7.59 7.81
C LYS A 76 -10.59 6.91 9.11
N ASN A 77 -9.70 6.12 9.71
CA ASN A 77 -9.78 5.82 11.14
C ASN A 77 -8.69 6.65 11.80
#